data_AF-A0A0A1ZHH4-F1
#
_entry.id   AF-A0A0A1ZHH4-F1
#
_cell.length_a   1.000
_cell.length_b   1.000
_cell.length_c   1.000
_cell.angle_alpha   90.00
_cell.angle_beta   90.00
_cell.angle_gamma   90.00
#
_symmetry.space_group_name_H-M   'P 1'
#
loop_
_entity.id
_entity.type
_entity.pdbx_description
1 polymer ?
#
loop_
_entity_poly.entity_id
_entity_poly.type
_entity_poly.pdbx_seq_one_letter_code
_entity_poly.pdbx_strand_id
1 'polypeptide(L)'
;MTLIEVFLKNKRVQKTLSTKPGEEGFSLIELVVVIAVLAILSAVAIPSFTNVQANARASAVQNGLVNGIKECFVLQAENSATTFSAAKSFASPKAFRGFEVKQRAGDPPQGGDSCFGAIADADSNANDSDFEIYMDGDGVAVKTCSHGERAGCTATAADGKGAGTW
;
A
#
# COMPACT_ATOMS: atom_id res chain seq x y z
N MET A 1 -9.51 -49.29 -62.05
CA MET A 1 -9.19 -48.63 -60.76
C MET A 1 -7.71 -48.32 -60.77
N THR A 2 -7.35 -47.05 -60.71
CA THR A 2 -5.97 -46.57 -60.91
C THR A 2 -5.15 -46.73 -59.63
N LEU A 3 -3.87 -47.07 -59.77
CA LEU A 3 -2.93 -47.27 -58.66
C LEU A 3 -2.83 -46.06 -57.72
N ILE A 4 -3.14 -44.86 -58.24
CA ILE A 4 -3.14 -43.60 -57.49
C ILE A 4 -4.21 -43.61 -56.39
N GLU A 5 -5.39 -44.18 -56.64
CA GLU A 5 -6.45 -44.25 -55.63
C GLU A 5 -6.05 -45.16 -54.46
N VAL A 6 -5.34 -46.25 -54.74
CA VAL A 6 -4.82 -47.17 -53.71
C VAL A 6 -3.75 -46.46 -52.85
N PHE A 7 -2.91 -45.64 -53.47
CA PHE A 7 -1.89 -44.87 -52.77
C PHE A 7 -2.50 -43.78 -51.87
N LEU A 8 -3.50 -43.03 -52.36
CA LEU A 8 -4.18 -41.99 -51.60
C LEU A 8 -5.08 -42.54 -50.48
N LYS A 9 -5.61 -43.76 -50.62
CA LYS A 9 -6.43 -44.42 -49.60
C LYS A 9 -5.61 -45.06 -48.48
N ASN A 10 -4.28 -44.99 -48.55
CA ASN A 10 -3.41 -45.48 -47.49
C ASN A 10 -3.50 -44.57 -46.26
N LYS A 11 -3.96 -45.14 -45.14
CA LYS A 11 -4.18 -44.45 -43.87
C LYS A 11 -2.95 -43.70 -43.34
N ARG A 12 -1.73 -44.13 -43.72
CA ARG A 12 -0.48 -43.44 -43.39
C ARG A 12 -0.29 -42.15 -44.20
N VAL A 13 -0.55 -42.20 -45.51
CA VAL A 13 -0.45 -41.05 -46.42
C VAL A 13 -1.51 -40.00 -46.07
N GLN A 14 -2.72 -40.44 -45.70
CA GLN A 14 -3.77 -39.55 -45.23
C GLN A 14 -3.42 -38.86 -43.90
N LYS A 15 -2.66 -39.52 -43.01
CA LYS A 15 -2.25 -38.93 -41.71
C LYS A 15 -1.19 -37.85 -41.88
N THR A 16 -0.25 -37.99 -42.81
CA THR A 16 0.73 -36.94 -43.15
C THR A 16 0.13 -35.78 -43.95
N LEU A 17 -0.96 -36.00 -44.68
CA LEU A 17 -1.69 -34.93 -45.39
C LEU A 17 -2.77 -34.27 -44.51
N SER A 18 -3.15 -34.89 -43.39
CA SER A 18 -4.17 -34.41 -42.45
C SER A 18 -3.60 -33.65 -41.25
N THR A 19 -2.28 -33.42 -41.19
CA THR A 19 -1.72 -32.42 -40.27
C THR A 19 -2.25 -31.07 -40.72
N LYS A 20 -3.21 -30.52 -39.97
CA LYS A 20 -3.75 -29.18 -40.23
C LYS A 20 -2.57 -28.19 -40.23
N PRO A 21 -2.37 -27.41 -41.30
CA PRO A 21 -1.44 -26.27 -41.25
C PRO A 21 -1.96 -25.31 -40.18
N GLY A 22 -1.30 -25.25 -39.01
CA GLY A 22 -1.72 -24.41 -37.89
C GLY A 22 -1.49 -24.98 -36.48
N GLU A 23 -1.08 -26.24 -36.30
CA GLU A 23 -0.54 -26.72 -35.01
C GLU A 23 0.98 -26.50 -34.94
N GLU A 24 1.40 -25.24 -35.07
CA GLU A 24 2.79 -24.83 -34.79
C GLU A 24 2.95 -24.72 -33.27
N GLY A 25 3.81 -25.57 -32.69
CA GLY A 25 4.15 -25.50 -31.26
C GLY A 25 4.90 -24.21 -30.93
N PHE A 26 4.65 -23.67 -29.73
CA PHE A 26 5.33 -22.48 -29.22
C PHE A 26 6.85 -22.66 -29.26
N SER A 27 7.56 -21.72 -29.88
CA SER A 27 9.01 -21.83 -29.99
C SER A 27 9.67 -21.46 -28.67
N LEU A 28 10.71 -22.20 -28.27
CA LEU A 28 11.49 -21.85 -27.07
C LEU A 28 12.08 -20.43 -27.17
N ILE A 29 12.40 -19.96 -28.37
CA ILE A 29 12.90 -18.59 -28.56
C ILE A 29 11.83 -17.53 -28.30
N GLU A 30 10.56 -17.82 -28.59
CA GLU A 30 9.45 -16.91 -28.30
C GLU A 30 9.29 -16.73 -26.79
N LEU A 31 9.41 -17.81 -26.02
CA LEU A 31 9.39 -17.71 -24.57
C LEU A 31 10.55 -16.85 -24.04
N VAL A 32 11.76 -17.08 -24.57
CA VAL A 32 12.99 -16.41 -24.12
C VAL A 32 12.93 -14.90 -24.40
N VAL A 33 12.44 -14.49 -25.57
CA VAL A 33 12.31 -13.06 -25.89
C VAL A 33 11.26 -12.39 -25.01
N VAL A 34 10.14 -13.06 -24.72
CA VAL A 34 9.08 -12.51 -23.84
C VAL A 34 9.59 -12.26 -22.42
N ILE A 35 10.27 -13.24 -21.82
CA ILE A 35 10.82 -13.05 -20.46
C ILE A 35 11.92 -11.98 -20.43
N ALA A 36 12.71 -11.84 -21.50
CA ALA A 36 13.73 -10.80 -21.61
C ALA A 36 13.11 -9.40 -21.63
N VAL A 37 12.03 -9.19 -22.40
CA VAL A 37 11.29 -7.91 -22.42
C VAL A 37 10.63 -7.63 -21.07
N LEU A 38 9.98 -8.63 -20.46
CA LEU A 38 9.37 -8.48 -19.13
C LEU A 38 10.41 -8.13 -18.05
N ALA A 39 11.63 -8.65 -18.13
CA ALA A 39 12.71 -8.32 -17.21
C ALA A 39 13.09 -6.83 -17.28
N ILE A 40 13.23 -6.27 -18.48
CA ILE A 40 13.56 -4.85 -18.69
C ILE A 40 12.44 -3.95 -18.17
N LEU A 41 11.19 -4.25 -18.52
CA LEU A 41 10.02 -3.49 -18.07
C LEU A 41 9.86 -3.52 -16.55
N SER A 42 10.07 -4.69 -15.93
CA SER A 42 9.96 -4.88 -14.49
C SER A 42 11.01 -4.06 -13.73
N ALA A 43 12.23 -3.96 -14.23
CA ALA A 43 13.31 -3.20 -13.60
C ALA A 43 12.96 -1.71 -13.41
N VAL A 44 12.25 -1.09 -14.38
CA VAL A 44 11.85 0.31 -14.30
C VAL A 44 10.52 0.48 -13.55
N ALA A 45 9.58 -0.45 -13.70
CA ALA A 45 8.25 -0.33 -13.11
C ALA A 45 8.23 -0.56 -11.59
N ILE A 46 8.97 -1.57 -11.09
CA ILE A 46 8.97 -1.95 -9.66
C ILE A 46 9.27 -0.78 -8.70
N PRO A 47 10.34 0.03 -8.88
CA PRO A 47 10.65 1.11 -7.94
C PRO A 47 9.59 2.23 -7.92
N SER A 48 8.88 2.46 -9.02
CA SER A 48 7.77 3.43 -9.04
C SER A 48 6.55 2.91 -8.26
N PHE A 49 6.27 1.62 -8.38
CA PHE A 49 5.11 0.99 -7.76
C PHE A 49 5.23 0.89 -6.23
N THR A 50 6.44 0.79 -5.70
CA THR A 50 6.67 0.82 -4.24
C THR A 50 6.35 2.19 -3.64
N ASN A 51 6.69 3.28 -4.33
CA ASN A 51 6.39 4.65 -3.87
C ASN A 51 4.87 4.94 -3.93
N VAL A 52 4.18 4.52 -4.99
CA VAL A 52 2.71 4.63 -5.07
C VAL A 52 2.03 3.88 -3.92
N GLN A 53 2.48 2.66 -3.61
CA GLN A 53 1.97 1.92 -2.46
C GLN A 53 2.24 2.63 -1.13
N ALA A 54 3.42 3.22 -0.94
CA ALA A 54 3.76 3.96 0.27
C ALA A 54 2.84 5.17 0.45
N ASN A 55 2.62 5.97 -0.60
CA ASN A 55 1.69 7.12 -0.55
C ASN A 55 0.24 6.69 -0.27
N ALA A 56 -0.20 5.56 -0.83
CA ALA A 56 -1.55 5.04 -0.57
C ALA A 56 -1.72 4.60 0.89
N ARG A 57 -0.71 3.94 1.47
CA ARG A 57 -0.74 3.54 2.89
C ARG A 57 -0.66 4.75 3.81
N ALA A 58 0.22 5.70 3.52
CA ALA A 58 0.32 6.97 4.25
C ALA A 58 -1.02 7.72 4.26
N SER A 59 -1.64 7.89 3.09
CA SER A 59 -2.96 8.54 2.98
C SER A 59 -4.04 7.79 3.76
N ALA A 60 -4.02 6.45 3.75
CA ALA A 60 -4.99 5.65 4.48
C ALA A 60 -4.86 5.84 6.00
N VAL A 61 -3.64 5.77 6.54
CA VAL A 61 -3.41 5.93 7.98
C VAL A 61 -3.64 7.36 8.44
N GLN A 62 -3.22 8.36 7.67
CA GLN A 62 -3.47 9.78 7.95
C GLN A 62 -4.97 10.10 8.06
N ASN A 63 -5.78 9.54 7.15
CA ASN A 63 -7.24 9.66 7.24
C ASN A 63 -7.79 8.94 8.47
N GLY A 64 -7.25 7.77 8.81
CA GLY A 64 -7.59 7.06 10.05
C GLY A 64 -7.30 7.88 11.31
N LEU A 65 -6.11 8.48 11.36
CA LEU A 65 -5.67 9.39 12.42
C LEU A 65 -6.62 10.57 12.59
N VAL A 66 -6.94 11.28 11.50
CA VAL A 66 -7.88 12.40 11.52
C VAL A 66 -9.29 11.95 11.94
N ASN A 67 -9.74 10.79 11.47
CA ASN A 67 -11.06 10.26 11.83
C ASN A 67 -11.13 9.89 13.32
N GLY A 68 -10.09 9.30 13.90
CA GLY A 68 -10.08 8.99 15.33
C GLY A 68 -10.12 10.23 16.22
N ILE A 69 -9.43 11.32 15.85
CA ILE A 69 -9.56 12.60 16.56
C ILE A 69 -11.00 13.14 16.44
N LYS A 70 -11.62 13.07 15.25
CA LYS A 70 -13.02 13.50 15.07
C LYS A 70 -13.99 12.67 15.89
N GLU A 71 -13.81 11.35 15.93
CA GLU A 71 -14.59 10.45 16.80
C GLU A 71 -14.43 10.85 18.27
N CYS A 72 -13.22 11.24 18.68
CA CYS A 72 -12.95 11.71 20.03
C CYS A 72 -13.78 12.95 20.40
N PHE A 73 -13.89 13.93 19.48
CA PHE A 73 -14.75 15.10 19.69
C PHE A 73 -16.24 14.74 19.78
N VAL A 74 -16.69 13.77 18.99
CA VAL A 74 -18.08 13.26 19.08
C VAL A 74 -18.31 12.62 20.45
N LEU A 75 -17.39 11.77 20.91
CA LEU A 75 -17.47 11.15 22.25
C LEU A 75 -17.47 12.19 23.37
N GLN A 76 -16.65 13.24 23.25
CA GLN A 76 -16.62 14.34 24.20
C GLN A 76 -17.95 15.10 24.24
N ALA A 77 -18.56 15.38 23.09
CA ALA A 77 -19.86 16.04 23.02
C ALA A 77 -20.99 15.20 23.64
N GLU A 78 -20.86 13.88 23.58
CA GLU A 78 -21.77 12.92 24.21
C GLU A 78 -21.51 12.72 25.72
N ASN A 79 -20.50 13.37 26.30
CA ASN A 79 -19.98 13.10 27.65
C ASN A 79 -19.60 11.61 27.86
N SER A 80 -19.16 10.95 26.80
CA SER A 80 -18.64 9.59 26.82
C SER A 80 -17.15 9.58 27.19
N ALA A 81 -16.62 8.40 27.52
CA ALA A 81 -15.20 8.23 27.80
C ALA A 81 -14.37 8.54 26.54
N THR A 82 -13.42 9.47 26.64
CA THR A 82 -12.51 9.89 25.56
C THR A 82 -11.18 9.14 25.60
N THR A 83 -11.21 7.83 25.89
CA THR A 83 -10.01 6.99 25.91
C THR A 83 -9.56 6.65 24.49
N PHE A 84 -8.29 6.32 24.32
CA PHE A 84 -7.72 5.93 23.02
C PHE A 84 -8.48 4.75 22.40
N SER A 85 -8.82 3.76 23.22
CA SER A 85 -9.57 2.57 22.80
C SER A 85 -11.04 2.84 22.48
N ALA A 86 -11.63 3.95 22.95
CA ALA A 86 -13.01 4.31 22.66
C ALA A 86 -13.18 4.85 21.23
N ALA A 87 -12.15 5.48 20.65
CA ALA A 87 -12.13 5.83 19.23
C ALA A 87 -11.98 4.56 18.38
N LYS A 88 -13.02 4.25 17.60
CA LYS A 88 -13.06 3.04 16.76
C LYS A 88 -11.98 3.04 15.70
N SER A 89 -11.63 4.22 15.19
CA SER A 89 -10.51 4.39 14.26
C SER A 89 -9.15 4.00 14.88
N PHE A 90 -9.03 3.93 16.21
CA PHE A 90 -7.82 3.53 16.94
C PHE A 90 -7.91 2.15 17.61
N ALA A 91 -9.10 1.54 17.64
CA ALA A 91 -9.36 0.30 18.38
C ALA A 91 -8.55 -0.91 17.87
N SER A 92 -8.10 -0.91 16.62
CA SER A 92 -7.26 -1.96 16.05
C SER A 92 -5.89 -1.39 15.67
N PRO A 93 -4.82 -1.70 16.44
CA PRO A 93 -3.49 -1.13 16.22
C PRO A 93 -2.95 -1.36 14.81
N LYS A 94 -3.27 -2.49 14.17
CA LYS A 94 -2.78 -2.87 12.83
C LYS A 94 -3.86 -2.80 11.74
N ALA A 95 -4.87 -1.95 11.92
CA ALA A 95 -5.91 -1.72 10.92
C ALA A 95 -5.34 -1.20 9.59
N PHE A 96 -4.21 -0.49 9.65
CA PHE A 96 -3.56 0.11 8.49
C PHE A 96 -2.32 -0.71 8.09
N ARG A 97 -2.26 -1.11 6.82
CA ARG A 97 -1.15 -1.93 6.34
C ARG A 97 0.18 -1.17 6.46
N GLY A 98 1.12 -1.75 7.20
CA GLY A 98 2.47 -1.20 7.38
C GLY A 98 2.57 -0.14 8.47
N PHE A 99 1.49 0.06 9.25
CA PHE A 99 1.46 1.00 10.36
C PHE A 99 0.87 0.35 11.61
N GLU A 100 1.42 0.69 12.76
CA GLU A 100 0.85 0.40 14.07
C GLU A 100 0.39 1.68 14.74
N VAL A 101 -0.92 1.80 14.95
CA VAL A 101 -1.56 2.93 15.61
C VAL A 101 -1.48 2.74 17.13
N LYS A 102 -0.82 3.68 17.79
CA LYS A 102 -0.51 3.69 19.22
C LYS A 102 -0.99 4.99 19.84
N GLN A 103 -1.31 4.95 21.12
CA GLN A 103 -1.62 6.16 21.86
C GLN A 103 -0.35 7.03 21.97
N ARG A 104 -0.52 8.33 21.75
CA ARG A 104 0.51 9.30 22.08
C ARG A 104 0.56 9.52 23.60
N ALA A 105 1.77 9.62 24.15
CA ALA A 105 1.94 9.93 25.57
C ALA A 105 1.92 11.45 25.80
N GLY A 106 1.14 11.91 26.77
CA GLY A 106 1.18 13.31 27.25
C GLY A 106 0.29 14.29 26.50
N ASP A 107 -0.82 13.83 25.91
CA ASP A 107 -1.75 14.69 25.18
C ASP A 107 -2.50 15.66 26.14
N PRO A 108 -2.42 16.98 25.94
CA PRO A 108 -3.37 17.89 26.59
C PRO A 108 -4.78 17.69 26.00
N PRO A 109 -5.86 17.86 26.80
CA PRO A 109 -5.92 18.40 28.16
C PRO A 109 -5.90 17.31 29.26
N GLN A 110 -5.73 16.04 28.90
CA GLN A 110 -5.91 14.89 29.80
C GLN A 110 -4.61 14.08 29.84
N GLY A 111 -3.74 14.32 30.84
CA GLY A 111 -2.48 13.59 31.02
C GLY A 111 -2.66 12.10 31.40
N GLY A 112 -3.34 11.32 30.56
CA GLY A 112 -3.74 9.92 30.74
C GLY A 112 -4.14 9.24 29.42
N ASP A 113 -4.95 8.17 29.48
CA ASP A 113 -5.51 7.48 28.29
C ASP A 113 -6.49 8.40 27.54
N SER A 114 -6.11 8.85 26.34
CA SER A 114 -6.89 9.81 25.55
C SER A 114 -6.92 9.47 24.06
N CYS A 115 -8.04 9.75 23.39
CA CYS A 115 -8.15 9.70 21.93
C CYS A 115 -7.81 11.03 21.23
N PHE A 116 -7.29 12.03 21.96
CA PHE A 116 -6.92 13.33 21.39
C PHE A 116 -5.50 13.38 20.82
N GLY A 117 -4.76 12.29 20.93
CA GLY A 117 -3.49 12.11 20.26
C GLY A 117 -3.23 10.65 19.89
N ALA A 118 -2.60 10.46 18.73
CA ALA A 118 -2.30 9.15 18.19
C ALA A 118 -1.03 9.20 17.34
N ILE A 119 -0.27 8.11 17.40
CA ILE A 119 0.93 7.88 16.59
C ILE A 119 0.65 6.70 15.68
N ALA A 120 0.94 6.83 14.40
CA ALA A 120 1.07 5.74 13.46
C ALA A 120 2.55 5.47 13.23
N ASP A 121 3.06 4.42 13.88
CA ASP A 121 4.43 3.96 13.78
C ASP A 121 4.59 3.09 12.53
N ALA A 122 5.53 3.41 11.64
CA ALA A 122 5.75 2.65 10.43
C ALA A 122 6.47 1.32 10.76
N ASP A 123 5.96 0.19 10.27
CA ASP A 123 6.55 -1.14 10.48
C ASP A 123 7.91 -1.27 9.77
N SER A 124 9.00 -0.75 10.34
CA SER A 124 10.42 -0.93 9.91
C SER A 124 10.74 -0.78 8.40
N ASN A 125 9.81 -0.28 7.58
CA ASN A 125 9.96 -0.12 6.15
C ASN A 125 10.68 1.20 5.89
N ALA A 126 11.84 1.16 5.24
CA ALA A 126 12.69 2.32 5.01
C ALA A 126 12.03 3.48 4.21
N ASN A 127 10.86 3.26 3.60
CA ASN A 127 10.17 4.23 2.74
C ASN A 127 8.96 4.90 3.39
N ASP A 128 8.50 4.41 4.54
CA ASP A 128 7.33 4.97 5.25
C ASP A 128 7.82 5.91 6.37
N SER A 129 7.12 7.03 6.59
CA SER A 129 7.37 7.91 7.74
C SER A 129 6.40 7.57 8.86
N ASP A 130 6.81 7.75 10.10
CA ASP A 130 5.87 7.75 11.22
C ASP A 130 5.03 9.01 11.13
N PHE A 131 3.75 8.91 11.50
CA PHE A 131 2.82 10.02 11.53
C PHE A 131 2.26 10.20 12.93
N GLU A 132 2.08 11.44 13.33
CA GLU A 132 1.55 11.77 14.63
C GLU A 132 0.53 12.89 14.46
N ILE A 133 -0.59 12.75 15.16
CA ILE A 133 -1.64 13.77 15.25
C ILE A 133 -1.99 13.97 16.71
N TYR A 134 -2.19 15.21 17.14
CA TYR A 134 -2.67 15.52 18.47
C TYR A 134 -3.32 16.89 18.53
N MET A 135 -4.13 17.11 19.55
CA MET A 135 -4.64 18.44 19.90
C MET A 135 -3.65 19.12 20.84
N ASP A 136 -3.27 20.36 20.54
CA ASP A 136 -2.50 21.18 21.49
C ASP A 136 -3.40 21.78 22.59
N GLY A 137 -2.78 22.48 23.54
CA GLY A 137 -3.49 23.12 24.65
C GLY A 137 -4.44 24.25 24.22
N ASP A 138 -4.27 24.77 23.00
CA ASP A 138 -5.11 25.82 22.41
C ASP A 138 -6.26 25.24 21.56
N GLY A 139 -6.36 23.90 21.47
CA GLY A 139 -7.39 23.22 20.70
C GLY A 139 -7.13 23.20 19.19
N VAL A 140 -5.88 23.35 18.76
CA VAL A 140 -5.46 23.21 17.37
C VAL A 140 -4.90 21.82 17.12
N ALA A 141 -5.29 21.21 15.99
CA ALA A 141 -4.78 19.92 15.59
C ALA A 141 -3.36 20.08 15.00
N VAL A 142 -2.37 19.52 15.67
CA VAL A 142 -0.98 19.46 15.22
C VAL A 142 -0.74 18.11 14.53
N LYS A 143 -0.11 18.16 13.36
CA LYS A 143 0.20 16.99 12.53
C LYS A 143 1.68 17.00 12.17
N THR A 144 2.37 15.94 12.57
CA THR A 144 3.82 15.81 12.39
C THR A 144 4.16 14.45 11.81
N CYS A 145 5.29 14.38 11.12
CA CYS A 145 5.85 13.15 10.62
C CYS A 145 7.36 13.07 10.89
N SER A 146 7.91 11.86 11.02
CA SER A 146 9.32 11.66 11.39
C SER A 146 10.31 11.93 10.26
N HIS A 147 9.91 11.81 8.99
CA HIS A 147 10.79 11.98 7.83
C HIS A 147 10.12 12.75 6.68
N GLY A 148 10.45 14.04 6.54
CA GLY A 148 9.83 14.96 5.58
C GLY A 148 9.99 14.61 4.10
N GLU A 149 10.96 13.76 3.73
CA GLU A 149 11.20 13.32 2.34
C GLU A 149 10.45 12.04 1.97
N ARG A 150 9.79 11.38 2.94
CA ARG A 150 9.07 10.11 2.71
C ARG A 150 7.61 10.37 2.33
N ALA A 151 6.99 9.32 1.80
CA ALA A 151 5.60 9.33 1.33
C ALA A 151 4.66 9.88 2.42
N GLY A 152 3.77 10.79 2.05
CA GLY A 152 2.79 11.40 2.95
C GLY A 152 3.25 12.62 3.75
N CYS A 153 4.51 13.05 3.67
CA CYS A 153 4.99 14.30 4.28
C CYS A 153 5.05 15.44 3.26
N THR A 154 4.80 16.68 3.72
CA THR A 154 4.68 17.87 2.86
C THR A 154 5.82 18.88 2.99
N ALA A 155 6.60 18.84 4.07
CA ALA A 155 7.77 19.69 4.27
C ALA A 155 8.68 19.10 5.35
N THR A 156 10.01 19.26 5.23
CA THR A 156 10.91 19.15 6.39
C THR A 156 10.72 20.38 7.27
N ALA A 157 10.36 20.16 8.51
CA ALA A 157 10.33 21.19 9.52
C ALA A 157 11.77 21.75 9.69
N ALA A 158 11.87 23.08 9.85
CA ALA A 158 13.12 23.85 9.78
C ALA A 158 14.13 23.55 10.92
N ASP A 159 13.78 22.63 11.82
CA ASP A 159 14.49 22.21 13.03
C ASP A 159 15.63 21.20 12.78
N GLY A 160 15.96 20.91 11.52
CA GLY A 160 17.18 20.18 11.15
C GLY A 160 17.21 18.70 11.57
N LYS A 161 16.08 18.17 12.07
CA LYS A 161 15.93 16.75 12.46
C LYS A 161 15.34 15.85 11.38
N GLY A 162 15.00 16.41 10.21
CA GLY A 162 14.35 15.67 9.13
C GLY A 162 12.87 15.37 9.39
N ALA A 163 12.30 15.77 10.53
CA ALA A 163 10.87 15.71 10.81
C ALA A 163 10.09 16.68 9.88
N GLY A 164 8.78 16.50 9.74
CA GLY A 164 7.94 17.28 8.83
C GLY A 164 6.49 17.41 9.25
N THR A 165 5.68 18.05 8.41
CA THR A 165 4.22 18.18 8.58
C THR A 165 3.47 17.46 7.46
N TRP A 166 2.18 17.15 7.70
CA TRP A 166 1.28 16.53 6.73
C TRP A 166 -0.17 16.99 6.91
#